data_AF-A0A962T5L3-F1
#
_entry.id   AF-A0A962T5L3-F1
#
_cell.length_a   1.000
_cell.length_b   1.000
_cell.length_c   1.000
_cell.angle_alpha   90.00
_cell.angle_beta   90.00
_cell.angle_gamma   90.00
#
_symmetry.space_group_name_H-M   'P 1'
#
loop_
_entity.id
_entity.type
_entity.pdbx_description
1 polymer ?
#
loop_
_entity_poly.entity_id
_entity_poly.type
_entity_poly.pdbx_seq_one_letter_code
_entity_poly.pdbx_strand_id
1 'polypeptide(L)' 'MKGPMGNLMRQAQKMQEDLQKAQEELANAEVTGESGGGLVKVTMNGRHEVRRVEIDDSLVGDDKEMLEDLVA' A
#
# COMPACT_ATOMS: atom_id res chain seq x y z
N MET A 1 -24.29 -35.15 -15.29
CA MET A 1 -22.99 -34.58 -15.73
C MET A 1 -22.20 -34.03 -14.53
N LYS A 2 -21.76 -34.89 -13.61
CA LYS A 2 -20.77 -34.54 -12.57
C LYS A 2 -19.48 -35.29 -12.89
N GLY A 3 -18.71 -34.75 -13.83
CA GLY A 3 -17.39 -35.28 -14.21
C GLY A 3 -16.26 -34.41 -13.63
N PRO A 4 -14.99 -34.80 -13.79
CA PRO A 4 -13.81 -34.04 -13.36
C PRO A 4 -13.81 -32.55 -13.79
N MET A 5 -14.47 -32.22 -14.91
CA MET A 5 -14.72 -30.83 -15.34
C MET A 5 -15.55 -30.00 -14.35
N GLY A 6 -16.52 -30.59 -13.64
CA GLY A 6 -17.34 -29.87 -12.66
C GLY A 6 -16.57 -29.48 -11.40
N ASN A 7 -15.59 -30.29 -11.00
CA ASN A 7 -14.67 -29.96 -9.91
C ASN A 7 -13.63 -28.91 -10.34
N LEU A 8 -13.16 -28.98 -11.59
CA LEU A 8 -12.25 -27.99 -12.16
C LEU A 8 -12.89 -26.59 -12.23
N MET A 9 -14.15 -26.49 -12.68
CA MET A 9 -14.86 -25.20 -12.75
C MET A 9 -15.06 -24.57 -11.37
N ARG A 10 -15.36 -25.36 -10.33
CA ARG A 10 -15.47 -24.85 -8.94
C ARG A 10 -14.14 -24.37 -8.39
N GLN A 11 -13.04 -25.07 -8.69
CA GLN A 11 -11.71 -24.63 -8.28
C GLN A 11 -11.31 -23.34 -8.99
N ALA A 12 -11.62 -23.21 -10.29
CA ALA A 12 -11.37 -21.98 -11.04
C ALA A 12 -12.19 -20.79 -10.50
N GLN A 13 -13.47 -21.00 -10.17
CA GLN A 13 -14.30 -19.97 -9.53
C GLN A 13 -13.74 -19.51 -8.19
N LYS A 14 -13.34 -20.47 -7.33
CA LYS A 14 -12.72 -20.16 -6.04
C LYS A 14 -11.42 -19.37 -6.21
N MET A 15 -10.55 -19.80 -7.14
CA MET A 15 -9.31 -19.07 -7.45
C MET A 15 -9.60 -17.63 -7.90
N GLN A 16 -10.64 -17.41 -8.70
CA GLN A 16 -11.03 -16.08 -9.16
C GLN A 16 -11.48 -15.19 -7.99
N GLU A 17 -12.31 -15.72 -7.08
CA GLU A 17 -12.72 -15.00 -5.86
C GLU A 17 -11.54 -14.69 -4.95
N ASP A 18 -10.64 -15.67 -4.74
CA ASP A 18 -9.45 -15.52 -3.89
C ASP A 18 -8.49 -14.45 -4.47
N LEU A 19 -8.32 -14.42 -5.79
CA LEU A 19 -7.52 -13.38 -6.45
C LEU A 19 -8.15 -11.99 -6.31
N GLN A 20 -9.47 -11.89 -6.45
CA GLN A 20 -10.16 -10.60 -6.30
C GLN A 20 -10.03 -10.06 -4.87
N LYS A 21 -10.20 -10.92 -3.86
CA LYS A 21 -9.97 -10.56 -2.46
C LYS A 21 -8.52 -10.16 -2.19
N ALA A 22 -7.56 -10.92 -2.69
CA ALA A 22 -6.14 -10.59 -2.53
C ALA A 22 -5.80 -9.23 -3.15
N GLN A 23 -6.39 -8.90 -4.31
CA GLN A 23 -6.22 -7.57 -4.91
C GLN A 23 -6.82 -6.45 -4.06
N GLU A 24 -8.00 -6.67 -3.48
CA GLU A 24 -8.63 -5.71 -2.56
C GLU A 24 -7.83 -5.53 -1.26
N GLU A 25 -7.30 -6.62 -0.70
CA GLU A 25 -6.44 -6.59 0.48
C GLU A 25 -5.15 -5.83 0.20
N LEU A 26 -4.46 -6.13 -0.91
CA LEU A 26 -3.25 -5.40 -1.32
C LEU A 26 -3.54 -3.92 -1.56
N ALA A 27 -4.67 -3.60 -2.18
CA ALA A 27 -5.07 -2.22 -2.42
C ALA A 27 -5.27 -1.41 -1.14
N ASN A 28 -5.67 -2.05 -0.05
CA ASN A 28 -5.93 -1.42 1.24
C ASN A 28 -4.78 -1.57 2.24
N ALA A 29 -3.86 -2.51 2.00
CA ALA A 29 -2.68 -2.69 2.84
C ALA A 29 -1.84 -1.40 2.81
N GLU A 30 -1.49 -0.92 4.00
CA GLU A 30 -0.69 0.30 4.18
C GLU A 30 0.75 -0.05 4.54
N VAL A 31 1.68 0.73 3.98
CA VAL A 31 3.11 0.67 4.27
C VAL A 31 3.56 2.08 4.62
N THR A 32 4.40 2.21 5.65
CA THR A 32 4.99 3.48 6.05
C THR A 32 6.48 3.46 5.72
N GLY A 33 6.91 4.40 4.88
CA GLY A 33 8.31 4.71 4.64
C GLY A 33 8.76 5.88 5.51
N GLU A 34 10.04 5.95 5.81
CA GLU A 34 10.62 7.04 6.59
C GLU A 34 11.97 7.51 6.01
N SER A 35 12.27 8.79 6.19
CA SER A 35 13.54 9.41 5.82
C SER A 35 14.05 10.30 6.97
N GLY A 36 15.32 10.71 6.90
CA GLY A 36 15.93 11.57 7.93
C GLY A 36 15.96 10.95 9.34
N GLY A 37 15.90 9.61 9.45
CA GLY A 37 15.81 8.93 10.75
C GLY A 37 14.42 9.00 11.41
N GLY A 38 13.36 9.19 10.61
CA GLY A 38 11.98 9.27 11.08
C GLY A 38 11.43 10.68 11.19
N LEU A 39 12.18 11.70 10.72
CA LEU A 39 11.74 13.09 10.67
C LEU A 39 10.63 13.31 9.64
N VAL A 40 10.62 12.53 8.56
CA VAL A 40 9.51 12.45 7.61
C VAL A 40 9.03 11.02 7.53
N LYS A 41 7.72 10.80 7.66
CA LYS A 41 7.06 9.51 7.48
C LYS A 41 5.92 9.65 6.50
N VAL A 42 5.87 8.75 5.53
CA VAL A 42 4.81 8.72 4.52
C VAL A 42 4.15 7.35 4.54
N THR A 43 2.86 7.32 4.81
CA THR A 43 2.04 6.11 4.74
C THR A 43 1.31 6.07 3.39
N MET A 44 1.50 5.00 2.64
CA MET A 44 0.86 4.75 1.34
C MET A 44 0.17 3.40 1.35
N ASN A 45 -0.89 3.26 0.56
CA ASN A 45 -1.48 1.94 0.32
C ASN A 45 -0.89 1.25 -0.92
N GLY A 46 -1.24 -0.02 -1.16
CA GLY A 46 -0.83 -0.75 -2.36
C GLY A 46 -1.42 -0.24 -3.68
N ARG A 47 -2.26 0.81 -3.66
CA ARG A 47 -2.67 1.58 -4.85
C ARG A 47 -1.80 2.81 -5.11
N HIS A 48 -0.76 2.99 -4.30
CA HIS A 48 0.13 4.14 -4.31
C HIS A 48 -0.59 5.46 -3.95
N GLU A 49 -1.71 5.36 -3.24
CA GLU A 49 -2.41 6.52 -2.68
C GLU A 49 -1.72 6.89 -1.36
N VAL A 50 -1.32 8.15 -1.23
CA VAL A 50 -0.77 8.69 0.02
C VAL A 50 -1.92 8.86 1.02
N ARG A 51 -1.83 8.16 2.15
CA ARG A 51 -2.83 8.18 3.23
C ARG A 51 -2.47 9.17 4.32
N ARG A 52 -1.18 9.31 4.63
CA ARG A 52 -0.69 10.20 5.68
C ARG A 52 0.73 10.66 5.38
N VAL A 53 1.00 11.91 5.73
CA VAL A 53 2.34 12.49 5.78
C VAL A 53 2.53 13.06 7.17
N GLU A 54 3.59 12.65 7.85
CA GLU A 54 4.00 13.18 9.15
C GLU A 54 5.39 13.80 8.98
N ILE A 55 5.51 15.05 9.43
CA ILE A 55 6.75 15.82 9.37
C ILE A 55 7.02 16.31 10.78
N ASP A 56 8.23 16.08 11.27
CA ASP A 56 8.67 16.56 12.57
C ASP A 56 8.75 18.09 12.57
N ASP A 57 8.32 18.71 13.67
CA ASP A 57 8.26 20.17 13.81
C ASP A 57 9.63 20.83 13.62
N SER A 58 10.74 20.11 13.83
CA SER A 58 12.10 20.63 13.59
C SER A 58 12.39 20.95 12.13
N LEU A 59 11.68 20.32 11.18
CA LEU A 59 11.79 20.59 9.75
C LEU A 59 10.84 21.70 9.27
N VAL A 60 9.87 22.09 10.10
CA VAL A 60 8.88 23.10 9.75
C VAL A 60 9.44 24.48 10.06
N GLY A 61 10.03 25.14 9.07
CA GLY A 61 10.54 26.50 9.23
C GLY A 61 11.61 26.88 8.20
N ASP A 62 12.76 27.33 8.71
CA ASP A 62 13.84 27.95 7.92
C ASP A 62 14.58 26.95 7.00
N ASP A 63 14.34 25.65 7.14
CA ASP A 63 15.05 24.59 6.41
C ASP A 63 14.17 23.90 5.35
N LYS A 64 13.52 24.73 4.52
CA LYS A 64 12.62 24.27 3.46
C LYS A 64 13.31 23.33 2.46
N GLU A 65 14.57 23.61 2.12
CA GLU A 65 15.35 22.81 1.15
C GLU A 65 15.57 21.39 1.68
N MET A 66 15.96 21.24 2.95
CA MET A 66 16.10 19.93 3.58
C MET A 66 14.76 19.17 3.66
N LEU A 67 13.67 19.86 3.99
CA LEU A 67 12.35 19.24 4.02
C LEU A 67 11.94 18.72 2.63
N GLU A 68 12.18 19.50 1.58
CA GLU A 68 11.91 19.08 0.19
C GLU A 68 12.76 17.86 -0.19
N ASP A 69 14.05 17.84 0.17
CA ASP A 69 14.95 16.71 -0.09
C ASP A 69 14.55 15.43 0.66
N LEU A 70 14.02 15.54 1.88
CA LEU A 70 13.58 14.39 2.67
C LEU A 70 12.25 13.79 2.17
N VAL A 71 11.44 14.58 1.47
CA VAL A 71 10.16 14.16 0.90
C VAL A 71 10.31 13.57 -0.51
N ALA A 72 11.33 14.00 -1.26
CA ALA A 72 11.59 13.58 -2.65
C ALA A 72 12.00 12.10 -2.80
#